data_AF-A0A5N8XC96-F1
#
_entry.id   AF-A0A5N8XC96-F1
#
_cell.length_a   1.000
_cell.length_b   1.000
_cell.length_c   1.000
_cell.angle_alpha   90.00
_cell.angle_beta   90.00
_cell.angle_gamma   90.00
#
_symmetry.space_group_name_H-M   'P 1'
#
loop_
_entity.id
_entity.type
_entity.pdbx_description
1 polymer ?
#
loop_
_entity_poly.entity_id
_entity_poly.type
_entity_poly.pdbx_seq_one_letter_code
_entity_poly.pdbx_strand_id
1 'polypeptide(L)'
;MIDINEAVERASVRETDDLQRVGALLLVRYCSFYQDPKFSPWFEQSRMALASVVEAARSILSQGGGSIDLEEIKDSLSEVLEGSDPDGPPFETEIFDHLVFADEVLEFLQTPNRPALLSRAFEHAEELAEAHEEMGRAEYPSSDWEPAELAAMEADARTRDMQEDFGGAVALTRSEEFAQAYAEVIEKCYTAEDAGSGA
;
A
#
# COMPACT_ATOMS: atom_id res chain seq x y z
N MET A 1 11.51 12.94 -12.09
CA MET A 1 10.89 12.42 -10.86
C MET A 1 10.50 13.63 -10.04
N ILE A 2 9.23 13.74 -9.67
CA ILE A 2 8.76 14.85 -8.83
C ILE A 2 8.95 14.48 -7.36
N ASP A 3 9.25 15.47 -6.52
CA ASP A 3 9.22 15.27 -5.08
C ASP A 3 7.78 15.31 -4.53
N ILE A 4 7.62 14.96 -3.26
CA ILE A 4 6.30 14.89 -2.58
C ILE A 4 5.62 16.26 -2.55
N ASN A 5 6.36 17.35 -2.32
CA ASN A 5 5.78 18.69 -2.28
C ASN A 5 5.23 19.08 -3.66
N GLU A 6 5.98 18.83 -4.73
CA GLU A 6 5.54 19.06 -6.10
C GLU A 6 4.33 18.19 -6.47
N ALA A 7 4.29 16.93 -6.02
CA ALA A 7 3.14 16.04 -6.18
C ALA A 7 1.88 16.61 -5.51
N VAL A 8 2.01 17.05 -4.25
CA VAL A 8 0.90 17.62 -3.46
C VAL A 8 0.43 18.95 -4.06
N GLU A 9 1.33 19.80 -4.54
CA GLU A 9 1.00 21.04 -5.24
C GLU A 9 0.18 20.75 -6.51
N ARG A 10 0.61 19.76 -7.31
CA ARG A 10 -0.13 19.32 -8.51
C ARG A 10 -1.49 18.71 -8.16
N ALA A 11 -1.58 17.98 -7.06
CA ALA A 11 -2.84 17.41 -6.56
C ALA A 11 -3.84 18.50 -6.14
N SER A 12 -3.38 19.64 -5.63
CA SER A 12 -4.25 20.72 -5.12
C SER A 12 -5.23 21.33 -6.13
N VAL A 13 -4.98 21.14 -7.43
CA VAL A 13 -5.82 21.65 -8.53
C VAL A 13 -6.59 20.55 -9.26
N ARG A 14 -6.51 19.30 -8.80
CA ARG A 14 -7.21 18.15 -9.39
C ARG A 14 -8.62 17.99 -8.83
N GLU A 15 -9.48 17.36 -9.61
CA GLU A 15 -10.82 16.97 -9.19
C GLU A 15 -10.76 15.87 -8.12
N THR A 16 -11.80 15.80 -7.28
CA THR A 16 -11.89 14.79 -6.21
C THR A 16 -11.73 13.36 -6.72
N ASP A 17 -12.33 13.03 -7.86
CA ASP A 17 -12.25 11.70 -8.45
C ASP A 17 -10.80 11.30 -8.80
N ASP A 18 -10.00 12.25 -9.29
CA ASP A 18 -8.59 11.99 -9.60
C ASP A 18 -7.78 11.78 -8.33
N LEU A 19 -8.05 12.56 -7.28
CA LEU A 19 -7.41 12.40 -5.98
C LEU A 19 -7.75 11.05 -5.34
N GLN A 20 -9.00 10.62 -5.45
CA GLN A 20 -9.41 9.30 -4.97
C GLN A 20 -8.74 8.16 -5.74
N ARG A 21 -8.54 8.31 -7.06
CA ARG A 21 -7.78 7.34 -7.85
C ARG A 21 -6.33 7.24 -7.37
N VAL A 22 -5.69 8.35 -7.02
CA VAL A 22 -4.32 8.35 -6.48
C VAL A 22 -4.23 7.56 -5.18
N GLY A 23 -5.14 7.82 -4.24
CA GLY A 23 -5.20 7.07 -2.99
C GLY A 23 -5.48 5.58 -3.23
N ALA A 24 -6.38 5.25 -4.15
CA ALA A 24 -6.67 3.87 -4.52
C ALA A 24 -5.44 3.15 -5.11
N LEU A 25 -4.62 3.82 -5.93
CA LEU A 25 -3.38 3.25 -6.46
C LEU A 25 -2.33 2.99 -5.38
N LEU A 26 -2.28 3.80 -4.31
CA LEU A 26 -1.46 3.54 -3.14
C LEU A 26 -1.91 2.27 -2.41
N LEU A 27 -3.22 2.14 -2.14
CA LEU A 27 -3.76 0.93 -1.50
C LEU A 27 -3.49 -0.34 -2.32
N VAL A 28 -3.61 -0.28 -3.65
CA VAL A 28 -3.29 -1.42 -4.51
C VAL A 28 -1.81 -1.81 -4.38
N ARG A 29 -0.89 -0.83 -4.39
CA ARG A 29 0.56 -1.09 -4.32
C ARG A 29 0.97 -1.79 -3.04
N TYR A 30 0.56 -1.26 -1.90
CA TYR A 30 1.11 -1.68 -0.61
C TYR A 30 0.24 -2.72 0.11
N CYS A 31 -1.07 -2.79 -0.13
CA CYS A 31 -1.92 -3.74 0.59
C CYS A 31 -2.12 -5.08 -0.13
N SER A 32 -1.76 -5.20 -1.42
CA SER A 32 -2.02 -6.42 -2.22
C SER A 32 -1.24 -7.66 -1.79
N PHE A 33 -0.23 -7.53 -0.91
CA PHE A 33 0.47 -8.68 -0.34
C PHE A 33 -0.41 -9.53 0.60
N TYR A 34 -1.67 -9.16 0.86
CA TYR A 34 -2.65 -10.02 1.56
C TYR A 34 -2.80 -11.43 0.93
N GLN A 35 -2.36 -11.58 -0.32
CA GLN A 35 -2.32 -12.85 -1.04
C GLN A 35 -1.15 -13.75 -0.64
N ASP A 36 -0.21 -13.28 0.17
CA ASP A 36 0.96 -14.05 0.62
C ASP A 36 0.49 -15.30 1.40
N PRO A 37 0.99 -16.49 1.05
CA PRO A 37 0.59 -17.74 1.72
C PRO A 37 1.01 -17.81 3.20
N LYS A 38 1.88 -16.91 3.68
CA LYS A 38 2.32 -16.81 5.09
C LYS A 38 1.34 -16.09 5.99
N PHE A 39 0.24 -15.55 5.46
CA PHE A 39 -0.92 -15.28 6.30
C PHE A 39 -1.40 -16.60 6.91
N SER A 40 -0.81 -16.91 8.06
CA SER A 40 -1.17 -18.04 8.90
C SER A 40 -2.61 -17.86 9.39
N PRO A 41 -3.26 -18.91 9.92
CA PRO A 41 -4.61 -18.78 10.46
C PRO A 41 -4.74 -17.72 11.57
N TRP A 42 -3.63 -17.32 12.19
CA TRP A 42 -3.61 -16.30 13.25
C TRP A 42 -3.78 -14.87 12.72
N PHE A 43 -3.49 -14.62 11.44
CA PHE A 43 -3.59 -13.29 10.81
C PHE A 43 -4.80 -13.17 9.86
N GLU A 44 -5.80 -14.04 10.00
CA GLU A 44 -6.94 -14.08 9.08
C GLU A 44 -7.73 -12.75 9.06
N GLN A 45 -7.89 -12.11 10.22
CA GLN A 45 -8.61 -10.82 10.33
C GLN A 45 -7.85 -9.71 9.59
N SER A 46 -6.54 -9.59 9.81
CA SER A 46 -5.69 -8.62 9.11
C SER A 46 -5.67 -8.86 7.60
N ARG A 47 -5.60 -10.13 7.17
CA ARG A 47 -5.72 -10.49 5.76
C ARG A 47 -7.04 -10.02 5.15
N MET A 48 -8.15 -10.26 5.85
CA MET A 48 -9.49 -9.86 5.40
C MET A 48 -9.64 -8.34 5.34
N ALA A 49 -9.05 -7.61 6.30
CA ALA A 49 -9.04 -6.15 6.28
C ALA A 49 -8.28 -5.62 5.06
N LEU A 50 -7.05 -6.08 4.83
CA LEU A 50 -6.26 -5.68 3.66
C LEU A 50 -6.93 -6.08 2.34
N ALA A 51 -7.56 -7.25 2.27
CA ALA A 51 -8.33 -7.67 1.09
C ALA A 51 -9.49 -6.71 0.82
N SER A 52 -10.28 -6.36 1.84
CA SER A 52 -11.39 -5.40 1.73
C SER A 52 -10.92 -4.03 1.25
N VAL A 53 -9.78 -3.56 1.77
CA VAL A 53 -9.14 -2.31 1.36
C VAL A 53 -8.75 -2.33 -0.12
N VAL A 54 -8.14 -3.41 -0.61
CA VAL A 54 -7.77 -3.55 -2.02
C VAL A 54 -8.99 -3.67 -2.93
N GLU A 55 -10.04 -4.38 -2.51
CA GLU A 55 -11.30 -4.48 -3.26
C GLU A 55 -12.00 -3.12 -3.40
N ALA A 56 -11.99 -2.31 -2.33
CA ALA A 56 -12.48 -0.94 -2.35
C ALA A 56 -11.66 -0.06 -3.31
N ALA A 57 -10.32 -0.13 -3.23
CA ALA A 57 -9.44 0.59 -4.13
C ALA A 57 -9.70 0.23 -5.62
N ARG A 58 -9.83 -1.06 -5.92
CA ARG A 58 -10.16 -1.55 -7.27
C ARG A 58 -11.55 -1.09 -7.73
N SER A 59 -12.49 -0.95 -6.80
CA SER A 59 -13.83 -0.42 -7.09
C SER A 59 -13.78 1.08 -7.45
N ILE A 60 -12.97 1.88 -6.73
CA ILE A 60 -12.71 3.29 -7.06
C ILE A 60 -12.09 3.42 -8.47
N LEU A 61 -11.18 2.51 -8.82
CA LEU A 61 -10.48 2.54 -10.11
C LEU A 61 -11.33 2.04 -11.29
N SER A 62 -12.29 1.15 -11.05
CA SER A 62 -13.06 0.47 -12.11
C SER A 62 -14.38 1.13 -12.49
N GLN A 63 -14.98 1.98 -11.64
CA GLN A 63 -16.27 2.61 -11.94
C GLN A 63 -16.39 4.07 -11.47
N GLY A 64 -17.02 4.90 -12.31
CA GLY A 64 -17.70 6.11 -11.89
C GLY A 64 -19.08 5.78 -11.28
N GLY A 65 -19.18 5.74 -9.95
CA GLY A 65 -20.45 5.91 -9.23
C GLY A 65 -21.01 4.74 -8.42
N GLY A 66 -20.23 3.70 -8.11
CA GLY A 66 -20.59 2.79 -7.02
C GLY A 66 -20.28 3.45 -5.67
N SER A 67 -21.27 3.63 -4.80
CA SER A 67 -21.01 4.14 -3.45
C SER A 67 -20.29 3.06 -2.66
N ILE A 68 -18.98 3.23 -2.49
CA ILE A 68 -18.17 2.42 -1.58
C ILE A 68 -18.32 3.04 -0.20
N ASP A 69 -18.69 2.24 0.78
CA ASP A 69 -18.75 2.69 2.17
C ASP A 69 -17.35 2.69 2.78
N LEU A 70 -16.60 3.76 2.52
CA LEU A 70 -15.26 3.95 3.07
C LEU A 70 -15.29 4.12 4.60
N GLU A 71 -16.43 4.50 5.18
CA GLU A 71 -16.58 4.60 6.64
C GLU A 71 -16.62 3.20 7.26
N GLU A 72 -17.46 2.30 6.72
CA GLU A 72 -17.52 0.90 7.17
C GLU A 72 -16.15 0.18 7.05
N ILE A 73 -15.44 0.37 5.93
CA ILE A 73 -14.12 -0.24 5.73
C ILE A 73 -13.10 0.30 6.76
N LYS A 74 -13.12 1.61 7.01
CA LYS A 74 -12.22 2.25 7.97
C LYS A 74 -12.51 1.80 9.40
N ASP A 75 -13.78 1.70 9.78
CA ASP A 75 -14.18 1.21 11.10
C ASP A 75 -13.71 -0.24 11.30
N SER A 76 -13.94 -1.11 10.31
CA SER A 76 -13.47 -2.49 10.37
C SER A 76 -11.94 -2.60 10.43
N LEU A 77 -11.21 -1.76 9.70
CA LEU A 77 -9.74 -1.71 9.75
C LEU A 77 -9.25 -1.25 11.13
N SER A 78 -9.92 -0.24 11.71
CA SER A 78 -9.60 0.30 13.03
C SER A 78 -9.77 -0.75 14.13
N GLU A 79 -10.83 -1.56 14.07
CA GLU A 79 -11.04 -2.67 15.01
C GLU A 79 -9.89 -3.69 14.94
N VAL A 80 -9.40 -4.01 13.74
CA VAL A 80 -8.26 -4.93 13.56
C VAL A 80 -6.96 -4.30 14.09
N LEU A 81 -6.72 -3.01 13.82
CA LEU A 81 -5.58 -2.28 14.34
C LEU A 81 -5.55 -2.25 15.87
N GLU A 82 -6.69 -1.99 16.52
CA GLU A 82 -6.81 -1.98 17.99
C GLU A 82 -6.52 -3.35 18.61
N GLY A 83 -6.77 -4.44 17.86
CA GLY A 83 -6.51 -5.81 18.28
C GLY A 83 -5.12 -6.35 17.93
N SER A 84 -4.31 -5.61 17.17
CA SER A 84 -3.00 -6.05 16.68
C SER A 84 -1.87 -5.70 17.67
N ASP A 85 -0.82 -6.52 17.73
CA ASP A 85 0.37 -6.25 18.54
C ASP A 85 1.51 -5.64 17.70
N PRO A 86 1.82 -4.34 17.83
CA PRO A 86 2.92 -3.73 17.08
C PRO A 86 4.29 -4.29 17.47
N ASP A 87 4.41 -4.88 18.67
CA ASP A 87 5.64 -5.50 19.19
C ASP A 87 5.64 -7.04 18.98
N GLY A 88 4.75 -7.53 18.11
CA GLY A 88 4.62 -8.95 17.75
C GLY A 88 5.83 -9.53 17.00
N PRO A 89 5.74 -10.77 16.50
CA PRO A 89 6.75 -11.36 15.61
C PRO A 89 6.98 -10.49 14.35
N PRO A 90 8.14 -10.59 13.68
CA PRO A 90 8.50 -9.69 12.58
C PRO A 90 7.43 -9.56 11.49
N PHE A 91 6.78 -10.65 11.10
CA PHE A 91 5.71 -10.61 10.08
C PHE A 91 4.42 -9.95 10.59
N GLU A 92 4.14 -9.99 11.89
CA GLU A 92 3.00 -9.28 12.48
C GLU A 92 3.24 -7.76 12.48
N THR A 93 4.45 -7.32 12.80
CA THR A 93 4.85 -5.90 12.67
C THR A 93 4.74 -5.42 11.22
N GLU A 94 5.15 -6.24 10.25
CA GLU A 94 4.99 -5.93 8.83
C GLU A 94 3.51 -5.74 8.44
N ILE A 95 2.63 -6.63 8.92
CA ILE A 95 1.19 -6.48 8.71
C ILE A 95 0.67 -5.20 9.38
N PHE A 96 1.11 -4.91 10.60
CA PHE A 96 0.70 -3.73 11.35
C PHE A 96 1.03 -2.43 10.60
N ASP A 97 2.25 -2.30 10.09
CA ASP A 97 2.68 -1.13 9.31
C ASP A 97 1.78 -0.89 8.10
N HIS A 98 1.39 -1.98 7.41
CA HIS A 98 0.48 -1.91 6.27
C HIS A 98 -0.97 -1.61 6.64
N LEU A 99 -1.44 -2.04 7.82
CA LEU A 99 -2.76 -1.66 8.32
C LEU A 99 -2.78 -0.16 8.69
N VAL A 100 -1.72 0.37 9.29
CA VAL A 100 -1.58 1.80 9.59
C VAL A 100 -1.55 2.61 8.30
N PHE A 101 -0.75 2.19 7.32
CA PHE A 101 -0.72 2.82 6.00
C PHE A 101 -2.11 2.83 5.34
N ALA A 102 -2.82 1.71 5.38
CA ALA A 102 -4.18 1.62 4.85
C ALA A 102 -5.14 2.62 5.53
N ASP A 103 -5.07 2.77 6.86
CA ASP A 103 -5.91 3.71 7.61
C ASP A 103 -5.66 5.17 7.21
N GLU A 104 -4.39 5.54 7.07
CA GLU A 104 -3.97 6.88 6.63
C GLU A 104 -4.50 7.20 5.22
N VAL A 105 -4.39 6.24 4.29
CA VAL A 105 -4.89 6.42 2.93
C VAL A 105 -6.41 6.43 2.88
N LEU A 106 -7.11 5.61 3.70
CA LEU A 106 -8.57 5.68 3.81
C LEU A 106 -9.03 7.04 4.38
N GLU A 107 -8.32 7.61 5.36
CA GLU A 107 -8.60 8.97 5.85
C GLU A 107 -8.49 10.01 4.72
N PHE A 108 -7.45 9.90 3.90
CA PHE A 108 -7.30 10.73 2.71
C PHE A 108 -8.46 10.53 1.72
N LEU A 109 -8.85 9.29 1.41
CA LEU A 109 -9.94 9.00 0.47
C LEU A 109 -11.31 9.55 0.92
N GLN A 110 -11.55 9.62 2.24
CA GLN A 110 -12.73 10.26 2.82
C GLN A 110 -12.66 11.79 2.77
N THR A 111 -11.45 12.37 2.80
CA THR A 111 -11.24 13.84 2.78
C THR A 111 -10.16 14.27 1.77
N PRO A 112 -10.35 14.02 0.46
CA PRO A 112 -9.30 14.14 -0.55
C PRO A 112 -8.83 15.59 -0.78
N ASN A 113 -9.59 16.57 -0.32
CA ASN A 113 -9.24 17.99 -0.38
C ASN A 113 -8.31 18.45 0.77
N ARG A 114 -7.71 17.52 1.54
CA ARG A 114 -6.72 17.82 2.58
C ARG A 114 -5.32 17.43 2.10
N PRO A 115 -4.52 18.38 1.57
CA PRO A 115 -3.19 18.09 1.02
C PRO A 115 -2.23 17.45 2.02
N ALA A 116 -2.38 17.76 3.32
CA ALA A 116 -1.56 17.18 4.38
C ALA A 116 -1.72 15.65 4.51
N LEU A 117 -2.92 15.12 4.27
CA LEU A 117 -3.15 13.67 4.32
C LEU A 117 -2.49 12.97 3.13
N LEU A 118 -2.54 13.59 1.94
CA LEU A 118 -1.85 13.07 0.76
C LEU A 118 -0.32 13.12 0.94
N SER A 119 0.22 14.20 1.52
CA SER A 119 1.66 14.30 1.83
C SER A 119 2.09 13.16 2.73
N ARG A 120 1.38 12.95 3.84
CA ARG A 120 1.65 11.86 4.79
C ARG A 120 1.59 10.49 4.12
N ALA A 121 0.57 10.24 3.31
CA ALA A 121 0.45 8.97 2.57
C ALA A 121 1.61 8.76 1.59
N PHE A 122 2.10 9.81 0.91
CA PHE A 122 3.27 9.70 0.05
C PHE A 122 4.58 9.53 0.81
N GLU A 123 4.75 10.19 1.95
CA GLU A 123 5.92 10.05 2.83
C GLU A 123 6.01 8.60 3.32
N HIS A 124 4.92 8.06 3.87
CA HIS A 124 4.88 6.69 4.36
C HIS A 124 5.05 5.65 3.23
N ALA A 125 4.49 5.89 2.04
CA ALA A 125 4.73 5.03 0.88
C ALA A 125 6.21 5.00 0.46
N GLU A 126 6.89 6.15 0.48
CA GLU A 126 8.32 6.25 0.19
C GLU A 126 9.15 5.50 1.25
N GLU A 127 8.84 5.69 2.54
CA GLU A 127 9.47 4.97 3.65
C GLU A 127 9.32 3.45 3.51
N LEU A 128 8.12 2.95 3.23
CA LEU A 128 7.87 1.52 3.02
C LEU A 128 8.64 0.95 1.83
N ALA A 129 8.67 1.68 0.71
CA ALA A 129 9.40 1.25 -0.49
C ALA A 129 10.92 1.19 -0.25
N GLU A 130 11.48 2.21 0.41
CA GLU A 130 12.90 2.24 0.77
C GLU A 130 13.27 1.13 1.76
N ALA A 131 12.46 0.94 2.80
CA ALA A 131 12.69 -0.09 3.81
C ALA A 131 12.69 -1.49 3.21
N HIS A 132 11.74 -1.80 2.31
CA HIS A 132 11.66 -3.11 1.66
C HIS A 132 12.79 -3.32 0.66
N GLU A 133 13.20 -2.29 -0.08
CA GLU A 133 14.37 -2.39 -0.95
C GLU A 133 15.65 -2.66 -0.14
N GLU A 134 15.85 -1.93 0.96
CA GLU A 134 17.00 -2.13 1.86
C GLU A 134 17.00 -3.53 2.47
N MET A 135 15.85 -3.99 2.96
CA MET A 135 15.66 -5.34 3.50
C MET A 135 16.04 -6.41 2.48
N GLY A 136 15.52 -6.31 1.25
CA GLY A 136 15.86 -7.25 0.17
C GLY A 136 17.35 -7.27 -0.15
N ARG A 137 18.01 -6.10 -0.19
CA ARG A 137 19.44 -5.98 -0.51
C ARG A 137 20.32 -6.49 0.64
N ALA A 138 19.91 -6.29 1.89
CA ALA A 138 20.64 -6.68 3.09
C ALA A 138 20.63 -8.19 3.32
N GLU A 139 19.47 -8.84 3.12
CA GLU A 139 19.31 -10.29 3.33
C GLU A 139 19.91 -11.13 2.18
N TYR A 140 19.95 -10.58 0.96
CA TYR A 140 20.41 -11.32 -0.23
C TYR A 140 21.49 -10.61 -1.07
N PRO A 141 22.63 -10.16 -0.49
CA PRO A 141 23.64 -9.35 -1.19
C PRO A 141 24.44 -10.10 -2.27
N SER A 142 24.23 -11.41 -2.45
CA SER A 142 25.01 -12.26 -3.38
C SER A 142 24.22 -13.46 -3.93
N SER A 143 22.89 -13.38 -3.89
CA SER A 143 22.01 -14.46 -4.35
C SER A 143 21.70 -14.36 -5.85
N ASP A 144 21.10 -15.40 -6.43
CA ASP A 144 20.56 -15.37 -7.81
C ASP A 144 19.31 -14.46 -7.96
N TRP A 145 18.88 -13.84 -6.86
CA TRP A 145 17.78 -12.89 -6.79
C TRP A 145 18.29 -11.51 -6.35
N GLU A 146 17.83 -10.48 -7.06
CA GLU A 146 18.07 -9.07 -6.76
C GLU A 146 16.70 -8.42 -6.54
N PRO A 147 16.48 -7.73 -5.40
CA PRO A 147 15.21 -7.03 -5.17
C PRO A 147 15.03 -5.93 -6.22
N ALA A 148 13.77 -5.68 -6.58
CA ALA A 148 13.44 -4.56 -7.46
C ALA A 148 13.83 -3.22 -6.81
N GLU A 149 14.08 -2.20 -7.63
CA GLU A 149 14.33 -0.82 -7.18
C GLU A 149 13.00 -0.18 -6.75
N LEU A 150 12.43 -0.64 -5.63
CA LEU A 150 11.09 -0.25 -5.16
C LEU A 150 10.98 1.26 -4.96
N ALA A 151 12.01 1.92 -4.42
CA ALA A 151 12.00 3.38 -4.26
C ALA A 151 11.90 4.11 -5.61
N ALA A 152 12.63 3.63 -6.62
CA ALA A 152 12.57 4.19 -7.97
C ALA A 152 11.22 3.91 -8.66
N MET A 153 10.65 2.71 -8.47
CA MET A 153 9.34 2.35 -8.99
C MET A 153 8.23 3.19 -8.36
N GLU A 154 8.26 3.41 -7.04
CA GLU A 154 7.29 4.24 -6.33
C GLU A 154 7.32 5.68 -6.83
N ALA A 155 8.53 6.24 -6.96
CA ALA A 155 8.67 7.61 -7.39
C ALA A 155 8.35 7.83 -8.89
N ASP A 156 8.58 6.83 -9.76
CA ASP A 156 8.07 6.85 -11.15
C ASP A 156 6.53 6.77 -11.17
N ALA A 157 5.93 5.86 -10.40
CA ALA A 157 4.49 5.72 -10.30
C ALA A 157 3.83 7.01 -9.82
N ARG A 158 4.30 7.58 -8.70
CA ARG A 158 3.86 8.89 -8.17
C ARG A 158 4.01 10.00 -9.21
N THR A 159 5.14 10.05 -9.91
CA THR A 159 5.37 11.03 -10.98
C THR A 159 4.29 10.92 -12.05
N ARG A 160 4.02 9.73 -12.55
CA ARG A 160 3.05 9.52 -13.63
C ARG A 160 1.61 9.73 -13.18
N ASP A 161 1.26 9.24 -11.99
CA ASP A 161 -0.05 9.46 -11.36
C ASP A 161 -0.34 10.97 -11.22
N MET A 162 0.68 11.79 -10.99
CA MET A 162 0.56 13.24 -10.86
C MET A 162 0.74 14.03 -12.15
N GLN A 163 1.36 13.46 -13.20
CA GLN A 163 1.72 14.18 -14.43
C GLN A 163 0.88 13.81 -15.65
N GLU A 164 0.45 12.55 -15.77
CA GLU A 164 -0.17 12.02 -16.97
C GLU A 164 -1.70 12.08 -16.89
N ASP A 165 -2.35 12.02 -18.06
CA ASP A 165 -3.79 11.82 -18.15
C ASP A 165 -4.10 10.41 -17.65
N PHE A 166 -4.98 10.30 -16.66
CA PHE A 166 -5.32 9.08 -15.91
C PHE A 166 -5.91 8.00 -16.84
N GLY A 167 -5.07 7.32 -17.61
CA GLY A 167 -5.42 6.05 -18.23
C GLY A 167 -5.58 5.01 -17.12
N GLY A 168 -6.76 4.93 -16.50
CA GLY A 168 -6.99 4.13 -15.28
C GLY A 168 -6.49 2.69 -15.37
N ALA A 169 -6.55 2.08 -16.55
CA ALA A 169 -5.99 0.75 -16.79
C ALA A 169 -4.45 0.71 -16.73
N VAL A 170 -3.76 1.69 -17.32
CA VAL A 170 -2.29 1.77 -17.33
C VAL A 170 -1.76 2.05 -15.93
N ALA A 171 -2.40 2.96 -15.20
CA ALA A 171 -2.04 3.26 -13.82
C ALA A 171 -2.21 2.03 -12.92
N LEU A 172 -3.35 1.33 -13.04
CA LEU A 172 -3.60 0.09 -12.30
C LEU A 172 -2.56 -0.99 -12.61
N THR A 173 -2.26 -1.24 -13.88
CA THR A 173 -1.24 -2.23 -14.25
C THR A 173 0.13 -1.91 -13.64
N ARG A 174 0.56 -0.64 -13.65
CA ARG A 174 1.81 -0.22 -13.00
C ARG A 174 1.77 -0.47 -11.48
N SER A 175 0.65 -0.16 -10.83
CA SER A 175 0.48 -0.43 -9.39
C SER A 175 0.47 -1.92 -9.06
N GLU A 176 -0.06 -2.77 -9.95
CA GLU A 176 -0.02 -4.23 -9.81
C GLU A 176 1.39 -4.80 -10.01
N GLU A 177 2.15 -4.27 -10.97
CA GLU A 177 3.56 -4.62 -11.17
C GLU A 177 4.40 -4.27 -9.95
N PHE A 178 4.18 -3.09 -9.35
CA PHE A 178 4.80 -2.70 -8.09
C PHE A 178 4.39 -3.65 -6.96
N ALA A 179 3.08 -3.90 -6.79
CA ALA A 179 2.58 -4.77 -5.74
C ALA A 179 3.17 -6.18 -5.82
N GLN A 180 3.37 -6.71 -7.03
CA GLN A 180 4.00 -8.00 -7.23
C GLN A 180 5.47 -7.99 -6.80
N ALA A 181 6.25 -6.97 -7.21
CA ALA A 181 7.65 -6.84 -6.82
C ALA A 181 7.79 -6.67 -5.29
N TYR A 182 6.90 -5.89 -4.70
CA TYR A 182 6.85 -5.66 -3.26
C TYR A 182 6.51 -6.95 -2.48
N ALA A 183 5.49 -7.68 -2.92
CA ALA A 183 5.11 -8.96 -2.32
C ALA A 183 6.21 -10.02 -2.46
N GLU A 184 6.99 -10.02 -3.54
CA GLU A 184 8.14 -10.92 -3.70
C GLU A 184 9.22 -10.67 -2.63
N VAL A 185 9.46 -9.40 -2.27
CA VAL A 185 10.38 -9.05 -1.18
C VAL A 185 9.88 -9.61 0.15
N ILE A 186 8.62 -9.36 0.50
CA ILE A 186 7.99 -9.92 1.71
C ILE A 186 8.09 -11.45 1.69
N GLU A 187 7.82 -12.08 0.53
CA GLU A 187 7.83 -13.53 0.41
C GLU A 187 9.21 -14.12 0.74
N LYS A 188 10.29 -13.44 0.34
CA LYS A 188 11.67 -13.93 0.47
C LYS A 188 12.34 -13.53 1.77
N CYS A 189 11.98 -12.39 2.35
CA CYS A 189 12.60 -11.85 3.55
C CYS A 189 11.96 -12.38 4.83
N TYR A 190 10.68 -12.77 4.80
CA TYR A 190 10.02 -13.39 5.95
C TYR A 190 9.96 -14.90 5.82
N THR A 191 10.34 -15.62 6.87
CA THR A 191 10.22 -17.08 6.97
C THR A 191 8.85 -17.49 7.54
N ALA A 192 8.55 -18.79 7.50
CA ALA A 192 7.37 -19.33 8.19
C ALA A 192 7.45 -19.16 9.71
N GLU A 193 8.66 -19.19 10.29
CA GLU A 193 8.89 -18.96 11.71
C GLU A 193 8.58 -17.51 12.10
N ASP A 194 8.95 -16.54 11.25
CA ASP A 194 8.62 -15.12 11.46
C ASP A 194 7.12 -14.86 11.43
N ALA A 195 6.36 -15.68 10.69
CA ALA A 195 4.90 -15.68 10.66
C ALA A 195 4.25 -16.49 11.80
N GLY A 196 5.03 -16.86 12.83
CA GLY A 196 4.58 -17.65 13.97
C GLY A 196 4.26 -19.12 13.65
N SER A 197 4.46 -19.55 12.40
CA SER A 197 4.20 -20.91 11.93
C SER A 197 5.41 -21.81 12.19
N GLY A 198 5.66 -22.09 13.47
CA GLY A 198 6.80 -22.91 13.89
C GLY A 198 6.80 -23.38 15.35
N ALA A 199 5.74 -23.08 16.12
CA ALA A 199 5.56 -23.53 17.51
C ALA A 199 4.65 -24.75 17.63
#